data_AF-A0A349U4P5-F1
#
_entry.id   AF-A0A349U4P5-F1
#
_cell.length_a   1.000
_cell.length_b   1.000
_cell.length_c   1.000
_cell.angle_alpha   90.00
_cell.angle_beta   90.00
_cell.angle_gamma   90.00
#
_symmetry.space_group_name_H-M   'P 1'
#
loop_
_entity.id
_entity.type
_entity.pdbx_description
1 polymer ?
#
loop_
_entity_poly.entity_id
_entity_poly.type
_entity_poly.pdbx_seq_one_letter_code
_entity_poly.pdbx_strand_id
1 'polypeptide(L)'
;MARKILAKDIMTKEVITVNADDTIEKVAQLMLNHHVSGMPVVDGEGRLAGIISEGDLLIQDKEIKAPAMTVFLGGIIYLENPSRFNKELKRIIALKVNELMSEKVYSVGPEDPIEKVIRIISEKEVNRVPVVDENKRLLGIISRQDIIKAAHSR
;
A
#
# COMPACT_ATOMS: atom_id res chain seq x y z
N MET A 1 -7.37 13.77 -33.86
CA MET A 1 -7.61 12.91 -32.69
C MET A 1 -6.70 13.38 -31.56
N ALA A 2 -7.23 13.54 -30.35
CA ALA A 2 -6.40 13.88 -29.18
C ALA A 2 -5.47 12.69 -28.85
N ARG A 3 -4.18 12.95 -28.61
CA ARG A 3 -3.23 11.93 -28.17
C ARG A 3 -3.71 11.33 -26.85
N LYS A 4 -3.82 10.01 -26.79
CA LYS A 4 -4.14 9.29 -25.55
C LYS A 4 -2.94 9.35 -24.61
N ILE A 5 -3.16 9.74 -23.35
CA ILE A 5 -2.11 9.74 -22.32
C ILE A 5 -1.99 8.33 -21.76
N LEU A 6 -0.77 7.81 -21.74
CA LEU A 6 -0.45 6.48 -21.24
C LEU A 6 0.18 6.57 -19.83
N ALA A 7 0.17 5.46 -19.10
CA ALA A 7 0.77 5.36 -17.78
C ALA A 7 2.24 5.81 -17.78
N LYS A 8 3.03 5.37 -18.78
CA LYS A 8 4.44 5.76 -18.92
C LYS A 8 4.67 7.26 -19.13
N ASP A 9 3.68 7.99 -19.63
CA ASP A 9 3.80 9.42 -19.89
C ASP A 9 3.76 10.25 -18.59
N ILE A 10 3.19 9.69 -17.51
CA ILE A 10 2.96 10.42 -16.25
C ILE A 10 3.57 9.75 -15.01
N MET A 11 4.09 8.53 -15.12
CA MET A 11 4.64 7.81 -13.98
C MET A 11 5.94 8.44 -13.47
N THR A 12 6.11 8.41 -12.15
CA THR A 12 7.40 8.66 -11.51
C THR A 12 8.26 7.40 -11.66
N LYS A 13 9.45 7.54 -12.26
CA LYS A 13 10.39 6.43 -12.53
C LYS A 13 11.36 6.17 -11.38
N GLU A 14 11.76 7.21 -10.67
CA GLU A 14 12.60 7.09 -9.48
C GLU A 14 11.72 6.69 -8.30
N VAL A 15 11.48 5.38 -8.20
CA VAL A 15 10.61 4.83 -7.16
C VAL A 15 11.46 4.38 -5.98
N ILE A 16 11.21 4.96 -4.81
CA ILE A 16 11.72 4.45 -3.54
C ILE A 16 10.99 3.14 -3.23
N THR A 17 11.74 2.06 -3.02
CA THR A 17 11.21 0.72 -2.73
C THR A 17 11.83 0.16 -1.46
N VAL A 18 11.17 -0.86 -0.93
CA VAL A 18 11.67 -1.69 0.19
C VAL A 18 11.51 -3.15 -0.14
N ASN A 19 12.23 -4.01 0.58
CA ASN A 19 12.08 -5.45 0.50
C ASN A 19 11.13 -5.97 1.59
N ALA A 20 10.57 -7.15 1.36
CA ALA A 20 9.67 -7.84 2.29
C ALA A 20 10.28 -8.07 3.70
N ASP A 21 11.61 -8.21 3.79
CA ASP A 21 12.34 -8.45 5.03
C ASP A 21 12.88 -7.18 5.70
N ASP A 22 12.71 -6.00 5.07
CA ASP A 22 13.11 -4.73 5.68
C ASP A 22 12.31 -4.45 6.96
N THR A 23 12.89 -3.66 7.87
CA THR A 23 12.23 -3.27 9.12
C THR A 23 11.21 -2.16 8.89
N ILE A 24 10.16 -2.14 9.70
CA ILE A 24 9.17 -1.05 9.72
C ILE A 24 9.82 0.31 10.05
N GLU A 25 10.84 0.32 10.92
CA GLU A 25 11.60 1.53 11.22
C GLU A 25 12.29 2.11 9.97
N LYS A 26 12.94 1.25 9.16
CA LYS A 26 13.54 1.66 7.89
C LYS A 26 12.50 2.26 6.95
N VAL A 27 11.31 1.66 6.86
CA VAL A 27 10.20 2.18 6.04
C VAL A 27 9.82 3.59 6.50
N ALA A 28 9.62 3.78 7.81
CA ALA A 28 9.26 5.08 8.38
C ALA A 28 10.32 6.14 8.06
N GLN A 29 11.61 5.82 8.24
CA GLN A 29 12.71 6.72 7.89
C GLN A 29 12.72 7.08 6.40
N LEU A 30 12.51 6.12 5.51
CA LEU A 30 12.42 6.37 4.07
C LEU A 30 11.23 7.25 3.72
N MET A 31 10.06 7.03 4.32
CA MET A 31 8.87 7.86 4.11
C MET A 31 9.14 9.32 4.51
N LEU A 32 9.75 9.53 5.67
CA LEU A 32 10.09 10.87 6.18
C LEU A 32 11.14 11.56 5.31
N ASN A 33 12.24 10.87 5.00
CA ASN A 33 13.35 11.46 4.24
C ASN A 33 12.95 11.81 2.80
N HIS A 34 12.13 10.97 2.17
CA HIS A 34 11.71 11.15 0.79
C HIS A 34 10.35 11.83 0.63
N HIS A 35 9.69 12.19 1.74
CA HIS A 35 8.37 12.82 1.76
C HIS A 35 7.32 12.03 0.97
N VAL A 36 7.31 10.70 1.15
CA VAL A 36 6.39 9.77 0.46
C VAL A 36 5.52 9.03 1.45
N SER A 37 4.20 8.98 1.19
CA SER A 37 3.24 8.32 2.09
C SER A 37 3.03 6.82 1.85
N GLY A 38 3.91 6.20 1.07
CA GLY A 38 3.80 4.80 0.67
C GLY A 38 4.77 4.43 -0.44
N MET A 39 5.14 3.15 -0.47
CA MET A 39 6.15 2.64 -1.37
C MET A 39 5.84 1.21 -1.80
N PRO A 40 6.20 0.82 -3.03
CA PRO A 40 6.14 -0.57 -3.45
C PRO A 40 7.13 -1.41 -2.67
N VAL A 41 6.70 -2.63 -2.35
CA VAL A 41 7.56 -3.69 -1.83
C VAL A 41 7.97 -4.56 -3.01
N VAL A 42 9.26 -4.81 -3.16
CA VAL A 42 9.82 -5.64 -4.23
C VAL A 42 10.54 -6.87 -3.69
N ASP A 43 10.67 -7.90 -4.52
CA ASP A 43 11.55 -9.03 -4.25
C ASP A 43 12.99 -8.75 -4.70
N GLY A 44 13.90 -9.72 -4.47
CA GLY A 44 15.32 -9.61 -4.84
C GLY A 44 15.58 -9.47 -6.34
N GLU A 45 14.60 -9.73 -7.21
CA GLU A 45 14.69 -9.55 -8.66
C GLU A 45 14.07 -8.22 -9.12
N GLY A 46 13.56 -7.41 -8.18
CA GLY A 46 12.89 -6.14 -8.43
C GLY A 46 11.46 -6.29 -8.92
N ARG A 47 10.83 -7.45 -8.71
CA ARG A 47 9.42 -7.65 -9.03
C ARG A 47 8.54 -7.18 -7.89
N LEU A 48 7.39 -6.63 -8.25
CA LEU A 48 6.41 -6.13 -7.30
C LEU A 48 5.83 -7.26 -6.45
N ALA A 49 6.08 -7.21 -5.14
CA ALA A 49 5.61 -8.15 -4.14
C ALA A 49 4.44 -7.59 -3.29
N GLY A 50 4.37 -6.27 -3.11
CA GLY A 50 3.36 -5.65 -2.25
C GLY A 50 3.38 -4.13 -2.29
N ILE A 51 2.56 -3.51 -1.45
CA ILE A 51 2.61 -2.08 -1.12
C ILE A 51 2.57 -1.92 0.40
N ILE A 52 3.36 -0.98 0.92
CA ILE A 52 3.27 -0.50 2.29
C ILE A 52 3.02 1.01 2.31
N SER A 53 2.18 1.48 3.23
CA SER A 53 1.77 2.88 3.35
C SER A 53 1.85 3.39 4.78
N GLU A 54 1.82 4.72 4.97
CA GLU A 54 1.74 5.32 6.30
C GLU A 54 0.55 4.80 7.11
N GLY A 55 -0.59 4.51 6.45
CA GLY A 55 -1.76 3.93 7.11
C GLY A 55 -1.50 2.54 7.72
N ASP A 56 -0.52 1.80 7.17
CA ASP A 56 -0.09 0.53 7.73
C ASP A 56 0.82 0.73 8.95
N LEU A 57 1.61 1.82 8.98
CA LEU A 57 2.46 2.18 10.12
C LEU A 57 1.65 2.73 11.29
N LEU A 58 0.68 3.60 11.00
CA LEU A 58 -0.20 4.22 12.01
C LEU A 58 -1.02 3.20 12.79
N ILE A 59 -1.12 1.96 12.32
CA ILE A 59 -1.80 0.92 13.09
C ILE A 59 -1.06 0.62 14.39
N GLN A 60 0.26 0.81 14.45
CA GLN A 60 1.10 0.53 15.61
C GLN A 60 0.81 1.45 16.80
N ASP A 61 0.32 2.67 16.54
CA ASP A 61 -0.03 3.66 17.56
C ASP A 61 -1.51 3.58 18.00
N LYS A 62 -2.28 2.61 17.48
CA LYS A 62 -3.69 2.48 17.87
C LYS A 62 -3.80 1.94 19.30
N GLU A 63 -4.61 2.62 20.11
CA GLU A 63 -5.11 2.05 21.37
C GLU A 63 -5.90 0.77 21.08
N ILE A 64 -5.45 -0.34 21.67
CA ILE A 64 -6.13 -1.63 21.52
C ILE A 64 -7.21 -1.76 22.58
N LYS A 65 -8.46 -1.90 22.12
CA LYS A 65 -9.58 -2.22 22.99
C LYS A 65 -9.70 -3.74 23.08
N ALA A 66 -9.55 -4.27 24.29
CA ALA A 66 -9.79 -5.68 24.54
C ALA A 66 -11.26 -6.02 24.24
N PRO A 67 -11.54 -7.19 23.63
CA PRO A 67 -12.90 -7.59 23.34
C PRO A 67 -13.69 -7.69 24.64
N ALA A 68 -14.86 -7.07 24.68
CA ALA A 68 -15.70 -7.10 25.86
C ALA A 68 -16.05 -8.56 26.21
N MET A 69 -15.79 -8.96 27.45
CA MET A 69 -16.10 -10.29 27.96
C MET A 69 -17.13 -10.21 29.08
N THR A 70 -17.99 -11.21 29.17
CA THR A 70 -18.92 -11.39 30.28
C THR A 70 -18.85 -12.80 30.82
N VAL A 71 -19.16 -12.96 32.10
CA VAL A 71 -19.31 -14.27 32.75
C VAL A 71 -20.79 -14.58 32.84
N PHE A 72 -21.21 -15.69 32.23
CA PHE A 72 -22.59 -16.13 32.25
C PHE A 72 -22.66 -17.64 32.47
N LEU A 73 -23.45 -18.07 33.46
CA LEU A 73 -23.58 -19.48 33.85
C LEU A 73 -22.24 -20.20 34.08
N GLY A 74 -21.25 -19.49 34.63
CA GLY A 74 -19.90 -20.03 34.85
C GLY A 74 -19.02 -20.13 33.60
N GLY A 75 -19.52 -19.73 32.42
CA GLY A 75 -18.75 -19.65 31.18
C GLY A 75 -18.30 -18.21 30.86
N ILE A 76 -17.18 -18.08 30.15
CA ILE A 76 -16.71 -16.80 29.59
C ILE A 76 -17.29 -16.64 28.19
N ILE A 77 -17.98 -15.53 27.95
CA ILE A 77 -18.56 -15.17 26.65
C ILE A 77 -17.88 -13.89 26.15
N TYR A 78 -17.33 -13.92 24.94
CA TYR A 78 -16.84 -12.73 24.24
C TYR A 78 -17.99 -12.09 23.46
N LEU A 79 -18.26 -10.81 23.71
CA LEU A 79 -19.30 -10.04 23.01
C LEU A 79 -18.86 -9.62 21.60
N GLU A 80 -17.55 -9.63 21.35
CA GLU A 80 -16.93 -9.29 20.08
C GLU A 80 -16.09 -10.46 19.55
N ASN A 81 -15.87 -10.54 18.24
CA ASN A 81 -15.10 -11.62 17.64
C ASN A 81 -13.60 -11.49 18.03
N PRO A 82 -13.04 -12.39 18.86
CA PRO A 82 -11.66 -12.30 19.34
C PRO A 82 -10.62 -12.43 18.22
N SER A 83 -11.00 -12.98 17.06
CA SER A 83 -10.12 -13.09 15.90
C SER A 83 -9.72 -11.73 15.32
N ARG A 84 -10.59 -10.71 15.44
CA ARG A 84 -10.26 -9.34 15.00
C ARG A 84 -9.17 -8.73 15.88
N PHE A 85 -9.32 -8.85 17.19
CA PHE A 85 -8.34 -8.40 18.18
C PHE A 85 -6.97 -9.06 17.96
N ASN A 86 -6.94 -10.38 17.75
CA ASN A 86 -5.69 -11.09 17.46
C ASN A 86 -5.02 -10.61 16.17
N LYS A 87 -5.80 -10.26 15.13
CA LYS A 87 -5.26 -9.72 13.87
C LYS A 87 -4.68 -8.32 14.07
N GLU A 88 -5.33 -7.47 14.85
CA GLU A 88 -4.84 -6.13 15.16
C GLU A 88 -3.56 -6.18 16.00
N LEU A 89 -3.52 -7.03 17.04
CA LEU A 89 -2.32 -7.25 17.85
C LEU A 89 -1.11 -7.63 16.99
N LYS A 90 -1.29 -8.59 16.06
CA LYS A 90 -0.21 -9.00 15.14
C LYS A 90 0.33 -7.86 14.31
N ARG A 91 -0.54 -6.97 13.83
CA ARG A 91 -0.12 -5.80 13.03
C ARG A 91 0.60 -4.77 13.90
N ILE A 92 0.18 -4.58 15.15
CA ILE A 92 0.77 -3.61 16.06
C ILE A 92 2.21 -3.99 16.43
N ILE A 93 2.46 -5.27 16.70
CA ILE A 93 3.79 -5.77 17.07
C ILE A 93 4.68 -6.11 15.87
N ALA A 94 4.20 -5.85 14.64
CA ALA A 94 4.93 -6.18 13.43
C ALA A 94 6.28 -5.44 13.35
N LEU A 95 7.34 -6.17 13.00
CA LEU A 95 8.69 -5.62 12.90
C LEU A 95 9.17 -5.56 11.45
N LYS A 96 8.60 -6.39 10.58
CA LYS A 96 8.97 -6.49 9.16
C LYS A 96 7.87 -6.03 8.21
N VAL A 97 8.28 -5.59 7.02
CA VAL A 97 7.39 -5.15 5.95
C VAL A 97 6.35 -6.21 5.58
N ASN A 98 6.73 -7.47 5.42
CA ASN A 98 5.82 -8.55 5.03
C ASN A 98 4.69 -8.83 6.04
N GLU A 99 4.85 -8.41 7.30
CA GLU A 99 3.83 -8.56 8.35
C GLU A 99 2.74 -7.47 8.26
N LEU A 100 3.03 -6.35 7.60
CA LEU A 100 2.12 -5.19 7.47
C LEU A 100 1.67 -4.89 6.04
N MET A 101 2.47 -5.25 5.03
CA MET A 101 2.21 -4.88 3.65
C MET A 101 0.91 -5.48 3.10
N SER A 102 0.35 -4.82 2.10
CA SER A 102 -0.72 -5.38 1.28
C SER A 102 -0.14 -6.14 0.09
N GLU A 103 -0.35 -7.46 0.04
CA GLU A 103 0.03 -8.31 -1.10
C GLU A 103 -0.89 -8.12 -2.31
N LYS A 104 -2.16 -7.76 -2.07
CA LYS A 104 -3.13 -7.49 -3.13
C LYS A 104 -2.89 -6.11 -3.73
N VAL A 105 -2.01 -6.05 -4.72
CA VAL A 105 -1.65 -4.81 -5.40
C VAL A 105 -2.38 -4.69 -6.74
N TYR A 106 -3.02 -3.55 -6.96
CA TYR A 106 -3.53 -3.17 -8.28
C TYR A 106 -2.44 -2.43 -9.03
N SER A 107 -2.00 -2.98 -10.16
CA SER A 107 -0.96 -2.40 -11.03
C SER A 107 -1.46 -2.25 -12.46
N VAL A 108 -0.69 -1.51 -13.26
CA VAL A 108 -0.91 -1.28 -14.70
C VAL A 108 0.39 -1.48 -15.48
N GLY A 109 0.28 -1.73 -16.78
CA GLY A 109 1.41 -1.72 -17.71
C GLY A 109 1.77 -0.30 -18.17
N PRO A 110 2.98 -0.08 -18.72
CA PRO A 110 3.40 1.24 -19.20
C PRO A 110 2.56 1.78 -20.37
N GLU A 111 2.00 0.89 -21.19
CA GLU A 111 1.12 1.22 -22.32
C GLU A 111 -0.37 1.29 -21.92
N ASP A 112 -0.71 1.04 -20.65
CA ASP A 112 -2.09 1.17 -20.21
C ASP A 112 -2.53 2.64 -20.24
N PRO A 113 -3.80 2.90 -20.61
CA PRO A 113 -4.31 4.26 -20.69
C PRO A 113 -4.57 4.85 -19.30
N ILE A 114 -4.39 6.17 -19.14
CA ILE A 114 -4.58 6.86 -17.85
C ILE A 114 -5.97 6.62 -17.23
N GLU A 115 -7.01 6.43 -18.05
CA GLU A 115 -8.37 6.16 -17.59
C GLU A 115 -8.44 4.86 -16.75
N LYS A 116 -7.61 3.86 -17.07
CA LYS A 116 -7.51 2.63 -16.27
C LYS A 116 -6.90 2.92 -14.90
N VAL A 117 -5.90 3.80 -14.84
CA VAL A 117 -5.27 4.21 -13.57
C VAL A 117 -6.26 4.98 -12.70
N ILE A 118 -6.97 5.95 -13.29
CA ILE A 118 -8.00 6.74 -12.60
C ILE A 118 -9.07 5.82 -12.02
N ARG A 119 -9.54 4.86 -12.82
CA ARG A 119 -10.53 3.87 -12.38
C ARG A 119 -10.04 3.02 -11.21
N ILE A 120 -8.79 2.55 -11.22
CA ILE A 120 -8.22 1.80 -10.09
C ILE A 120 -8.19 2.68 -8.83
N ILE A 121 -7.69 3.90 -8.94
CA ILE A 121 -7.58 4.84 -7.81
C ILE A 121 -8.96 5.21 -7.23
N SER A 122 -9.98 5.38 -8.07
CA SER A 122 -11.33 5.71 -7.60
C SER A 122 -12.08 4.50 -7.07
N GLU A 123 -12.15 3.39 -7.81
CA GLU A 123 -12.96 2.22 -7.45
C GLU A 123 -12.34 1.36 -6.36
N LYS A 124 -11.00 1.35 -6.23
CA LYS A 124 -10.29 0.53 -5.24
C LYS A 124 -9.82 1.33 -4.03
N GLU A 125 -10.15 2.61 -3.99
CA GLU A 125 -9.80 3.52 -2.89
C GLU A 125 -8.31 3.52 -2.54
N VAL A 126 -7.45 3.26 -3.54
CA VAL A 126 -5.99 3.31 -3.38
C VAL A 126 -5.46 4.72 -3.70
N ASN A 127 -4.31 5.07 -3.11
CA ASN A 127 -3.69 6.38 -3.33
C ASN A 127 -2.69 6.40 -4.49
N ARG A 128 -2.20 5.23 -4.89
CA ARG A 128 -1.17 5.05 -5.91
C ARG A 128 -1.30 3.71 -6.59
N VAL A 129 -0.79 3.63 -7.82
CA VAL A 129 -0.81 2.44 -8.68
C VAL A 129 0.59 2.21 -9.23
N PRO A 130 1.24 1.09 -8.91
CA PRO A 130 2.50 0.71 -9.52
C PRO A 130 2.34 0.44 -11.01
N VAL A 131 3.35 0.84 -11.78
CA VAL A 131 3.50 0.51 -13.21
C VAL A 131 4.52 -0.62 -13.32
N VAL A 132 4.16 -1.72 -13.96
CA VAL A 132 5.01 -2.92 -14.08
C VAL A 132 5.11 -3.39 -15.52
N ASP A 133 6.20 -4.10 -15.85
CA ASP A 133 6.32 -4.82 -17.12
C ASP A 133 5.56 -6.16 -17.12
N GLU A 134 5.62 -6.90 -18.22
CA GLU A 134 5.04 -8.24 -18.36
C GLU A 134 5.60 -9.27 -17.35
N ASN A 135 6.80 -9.04 -16.81
CA ASN A 135 7.46 -9.89 -15.82
C ASN A 135 7.22 -9.43 -14.38
N LYS A 136 6.28 -8.49 -14.16
CA LYS A 136 6.00 -7.81 -12.89
C LYS A 136 7.15 -6.98 -12.31
N ARG A 137 8.19 -6.66 -13.10
CA ARG A 137 9.23 -5.74 -12.65
C ARG A 137 8.65 -4.34 -12.52
N LEU A 138 8.98 -3.67 -11.43
CA LEU A 138 8.52 -2.31 -11.17
C LEU A 138 9.22 -1.32 -12.11
N LEU A 139 8.44 -0.58 -12.90
CA LEU A 139 8.93 0.45 -13.83
C LEU A 139 8.69 1.87 -13.32
N GLY A 140 7.69 2.04 -12.46
CA GLY A 140 7.28 3.35 -11.98
C GLY A 140 6.09 3.29 -11.04
N ILE A 141 5.63 4.45 -10.60
CA ILE A 141 4.43 4.59 -9.79
C ILE A 141 3.64 5.83 -10.21
N ILE A 142 2.31 5.73 -10.15
CA ILE A 142 1.40 6.84 -10.43
C ILE A 142 0.55 7.09 -9.20
N SER A 143 0.59 8.32 -8.69
CA SER A 143 -0.23 8.79 -7.58
C SER A 143 -1.39 9.68 -8.06
N ARG A 144 -2.32 10.00 -7.16
CA ARG A 144 -3.33 11.05 -7.41
C ARG A 144 -2.72 12.38 -7.83
N GLN A 145 -1.57 12.74 -7.26
CA GLN A 145 -0.88 13.99 -7.57
C GLN A 145 -0.38 14.03 -9.03
N ASP A 146 0.12 12.91 -9.54
CA ASP A 146 0.62 12.81 -10.92
C ASP A 146 -0.52 12.98 -11.93
N ILE A 147 -1.70 12.40 -11.63
CA ILE A 147 -2.91 12.57 -12.44
C ILE A 147 -3.36 14.04 -12.45
N ILE A 148 -3.38 14.69 -11.28
CA ILE A 148 -3.77 16.10 -11.18
C ILE A 148 -2.80 16.98 -11.96
N LYS A 149 -1.48 16.77 -11.81
CA LYS A 149 -0.45 17.49 -12.58
C LYS A 149 -0.67 17.29 -14.09
N ALA A 150 -0.89 16.07 -14.54
CA ALA A 150 -1.11 15.77 -15.96
C ALA A 150 -2.40 16.41 -16.53
N ALA A 151 -3.44 16.57 -15.71
CA ALA A 151 -4.68 17.23 -16.12
C ALA A 151 -4.53 18.76 -16.27
N HIS A 152 -3.66 19.39 -15.49
CA HIS A 152 -3.47 20.85 -15.47
C HIS A 152 -2.24 21.33 -16.23
N SER A 153 -1.39 20.44 -16.74
CA SER A 153 -0.23 20.77 -17.58
C SER A 153 -0.60 20.87 -19.07
N ARG A 154 -1.88 21.12 -19.38
CA ARG A 154 -2.41 21.29 -20.74
C ARG A 154 -2.77 22.73 -21.00
#